data_AF-A0A8J3DVA4-F1
#
_entry.id   AF-A0A8J3DVA4-F1
#
_cell.length_a   1.000
_cell.length_b   1.000
_cell.length_c   1.000
_cell.angle_alpha   90.00
_cell.angle_beta   90.00
_cell.angle_gamma   90.00
#
_symmetry.space_group_name_H-M   'P 1'
#
loop_
_entity.id
_entity.type
_entity.pdbx_description
1 polymer ?
#
loop_
_entity_poly.entity_id
_entity_poly.type
_entity_poly.pdbx_seq_one_letter_code
_entity_poly.pdbx_strand_id
1 'polypeptide(L)'
;MWAAYTDQSSFSAENRWRVEQDLHAGWVISYKREADVFWSWSGRKGARISYQRAIPVCDGASVYFRLEYNEKHAAAFEPVVRNLVKTLSAAECE
;
A
#
# COMPACT_ATOMS: atom_id res chain seq x y z
N MET A 1 9.71 -2.63 3.03
CA MET A 1 8.61 -3.56 3.36
C MET A 1 8.59 -3.71 4.86
N TRP A 2 7.41 -3.83 5.48
CA TRP A 2 7.27 -4.07 6.91
C TRP A 2 6.05 -4.93 7.19
N ALA A 3 6.02 -5.58 8.35
CA ALA A 3 4.85 -6.26 8.89
C ALA A 3 4.35 -5.50 10.13
N ALA A 4 3.06 -5.49 10.36
CA ALA A 4 2.44 -4.91 11.55
C ALA A 4 1.16 -5.68 11.90
N TYR A 5 0.86 -5.76 13.20
CA TYR A 5 -0.48 -6.13 13.63
C TYR A 5 -1.44 -4.98 13.37
N THR A 6 -2.69 -5.32 13.04
CA THR A 6 -3.77 -4.34 12.89
C THR A 6 -4.00 -3.67 14.24
N ASP A 7 -3.80 -2.35 14.34
CA ASP A 7 -4.10 -1.58 15.55
C ASP A 7 -5.57 -1.13 15.60
N GLN A 8 -6.23 -1.18 14.44
CA GLN A 8 -7.66 -0.98 14.27
C GLN A 8 -8.47 -2.27 14.42
N SER A 9 -9.79 -2.14 14.42
CA SER A 9 -10.74 -3.26 14.55
C SER A 9 -10.74 -4.25 13.36
N SER A 10 -10.17 -3.87 12.21
CA SER A 10 -10.12 -4.72 11.01
C SER A 10 -9.05 -4.27 10.02
N PHE A 11 -8.64 -5.17 9.12
CA PHE A 11 -7.76 -4.87 7.99
C PHE A 11 -8.25 -3.67 7.16
N SER A 12 -9.56 -3.59 6.91
CA SER A 12 -10.17 -2.46 6.17
C SER A 12 -10.05 -1.14 6.93
N ALA A 13 -10.32 -1.15 8.24
CA ALA A 13 -10.21 0.03 9.09
C ALA A 13 -8.76 0.54 9.18
N GLU A 14 -7.80 -0.36 9.38
CA GLU A 14 -6.36 -0.07 9.41
C GLU A 14 -5.88 0.62 8.13
N ASN A 15 -6.23 0.06 6.97
CA ASN A 15 -5.78 0.62 5.71
C ASN A 15 -6.49 1.93 5.37
N ARG A 16 -7.75 2.11 5.78
CA ARG A 16 -8.43 3.42 5.69
C ARG A 16 -7.70 4.47 6.53
N TRP A 17 -7.37 4.15 7.78
CA TRP A 17 -6.60 5.04 8.65
C TRP A 17 -5.24 5.40 8.04
N ARG A 18 -4.51 4.43 7.45
CA ARG A 18 -3.22 4.70 6.77
C ARG A 18 -3.36 5.65 5.57
N VAL A 19 -4.41 5.48 4.76
CA VAL A 19 -4.70 6.39 3.65
C VAL A 19 -4.99 7.81 4.17
N GLU A 20 -5.73 7.93 5.27
CA GLU A 20 -5.98 9.23 5.93
C GLU A 20 -4.69 9.87 6.45
N GLN A 21 -3.78 9.09 7.06
CA GLN A 21 -2.47 9.59 7.48
C GLN A 21 -1.65 10.13 6.29
N ASP A 22 -1.69 9.47 5.13
CA ASP A 22 -1.02 9.98 3.93
C ASP A 22 -1.64 11.30 3.43
N LEU A 23 -2.97 11.41 3.44
CA LEU A 23 -3.68 12.65 3.11
C LEU A 23 -3.25 13.79 4.06
N HIS A 24 -3.23 13.53 5.37
CA HIS A 24 -2.77 14.49 6.37
C HIS A 24 -1.29 14.88 6.21
N ALA A 25 -0.45 13.94 5.76
CA ALA A 25 0.94 14.19 5.44
C ALA A 25 1.13 14.97 4.12
N GLY A 26 0.04 15.37 3.45
CA GLY A 26 0.05 16.20 2.25
C GLY A 26 0.24 15.42 0.94
N TRP A 27 -0.05 14.13 0.94
CA TRP A 27 -0.16 13.35 -0.30
C TRP A 27 -1.52 13.56 -0.95
N VAL A 28 -1.53 13.81 -2.25
CA VAL A 28 -2.75 13.77 -3.06
C VAL A 28 -2.93 12.35 -3.59
N ILE A 29 -3.88 11.61 -3.04
CA ILE A 29 -4.15 10.22 -3.46
C ILE A 29 -4.97 10.22 -4.77
N SER A 30 -4.37 9.70 -5.84
CA SER A 30 -4.98 9.66 -7.18
C SER A 30 -5.41 8.26 -7.61
N TYR A 31 -5.01 7.23 -6.86
CA TYR A 31 -5.40 5.85 -7.10
C TYR A 31 -5.63 5.15 -5.76
N LYS A 32 -6.71 4.39 -5.68
CA LYS A 32 -7.03 3.54 -4.54
C LYS A 32 -7.82 2.33 -5.02
N ARG A 33 -7.44 1.14 -4.55
CA ARG A 33 -8.13 -0.13 -4.78
C ARG A 33 -8.23 -0.89 -3.47
N GLU A 34 -9.46 -1.15 -3.08
CA GLU A 34 -9.84 -1.83 -1.83
C GLU A 34 -10.39 -3.21 -2.18
N ALA A 35 -9.88 -4.25 -1.54
CA ALA A 35 -10.37 -5.62 -1.63
C ALA A 35 -10.13 -6.33 -0.30
N ASP A 36 -10.83 -7.45 -0.06
CA ASP A 36 -10.71 -8.18 1.21
C ASP A 36 -9.30 -8.75 1.43
N VAL A 37 -8.65 -9.15 0.34
CA VAL A 37 -7.33 -9.80 0.36
C VAL A 37 -6.17 -8.87 0.02
N PHE A 38 -6.43 -7.60 -0.32
CA PHE A 38 -5.37 -6.60 -0.47
C PHE A 38 -5.95 -5.18 -0.52
N TRP A 39 -5.13 -4.20 -0.11
CA TRP A 39 -5.37 -2.79 -0.38
C TRP A 39 -4.18 -2.22 -1.14
N SER A 40 -4.43 -1.31 -2.08
CA SER A 40 -3.36 -0.60 -2.77
C SER A 40 -3.77 0.83 -3.07
N TRP A 41 -2.87 1.77 -2.85
CA TRP A 41 -3.11 3.18 -3.16
C TRP A 41 -1.84 3.85 -3.64
N SER A 42 -2.02 4.90 -4.41
CA SER A 42 -0.92 5.71 -4.90
C SER A 42 -1.29 7.18 -4.87
N GLY A 43 -0.29 8.00 -4.55
CA GLY A 43 -0.45 9.42 -4.43
C GLY A 43 0.79 10.19 -4.84
N ARG A 44 0.63 11.50 -4.96
CA ARG A 44 1.69 12.44 -5.32
C ARG A 44 1.91 13.50 -4.26
N LYS A 45 3.16 13.92 -4.09
CA LYS A 45 3.56 15.07 -3.28
C LYS A 45 4.69 15.80 -3.99
N GLY A 46 4.36 16.91 -4.66
CA GLY A 46 5.26 17.54 -5.63
C GLY A 46 5.66 16.55 -6.72
N ALA A 47 6.97 16.44 -7.01
CA ALA A 47 7.50 15.51 -7.99
C ALA A 47 7.68 14.06 -7.48
N ARG A 48 7.23 13.73 -6.26
CA ARG A 48 7.28 12.36 -5.70
C ARG A 48 5.97 11.64 -5.97
N ILE A 49 6.08 10.39 -6.41
CA ILE A 49 5.00 9.40 -6.45
C ILE A 49 5.25 8.40 -5.31
N SER A 50 4.20 8.05 -4.58
CA SER A 50 4.18 6.93 -3.65
C SER A 50 3.23 5.87 -4.19
N TYR A 51 3.62 4.59 -4.14
CA TYR A 51 2.74 3.44 -4.30
C TYR A 51 2.84 2.58 -3.05
N GLN A 52 1.69 2.21 -2.49
CA GLN A 52 1.59 1.38 -1.31
C GLN A 52 0.66 0.20 -1.56
N ARG A 53 0.99 -0.93 -0.95
CA ARG A 53 0.16 -2.13 -0.93
C ARG A 53 0.22 -2.75 0.45
N ALA A 54 -0.94 -3.22 0.89
CA ALA A 54 -1.11 -4.03 2.08
C ALA A 54 -1.79 -5.35 1.71
N ILE A 55 -1.39 -6.43 2.37
CA ILE A 55 -2.08 -7.71 2.35
C ILE A 55 -2.33 -8.16 3.80
N PRO A 56 -3.48 -8.77 4.10
CA PRO A 56 -3.64 -9.47 5.35
C PRO A 56 -2.75 -10.72 5.34
N VAL A 57 -2.23 -11.07 6.51
CA VAL A 57 -1.58 -12.35 6.79
C VAL A 57 -2.22 -12.93 8.06
N CYS A 58 -1.69 -14.03 8.57
CA CYS A 58 -2.30 -14.76 9.68
C CYS A 58 -2.29 -13.96 10.99
N ASP A 59 -3.16 -14.37 11.92
CA ASP A 59 -3.25 -13.83 13.28
C ASP A 59 -3.49 -12.31 13.35
N GLY A 60 -4.25 -11.77 12.38
CA GLY A 60 -4.59 -10.34 12.34
C GLY A 60 -3.40 -9.43 11.99
N ALA A 61 -2.28 -10.01 11.55
CA ALA A 61 -1.16 -9.24 11.03
C ALA A 61 -1.37 -8.86 9.56
N SER A 62 -0.57 -7.91 9.09
CA SER A 62 -0.56 -7.42 7.73
C SER A 62 0.86 -7.15 7.27
N VAL A 63 1.12 -7.38 6.00
CA VAL A 63 2.41 -7.06 5.35
C VAL A 63 2.20 -5.93 4.36
N TYR A 64 3.14 -4.99 4.36
CA TYR A 64 3.08 -3.76 3.59
C TYR A 64 4.35 -3.53 2.80
N PHE A 65 4.21 -2.95 1.61
CA PHE A 65 5.31 -2.21 1.00
C PHE A 65 4.89 -0.79 0.64
N ARG A 66 5.87 0.11 0.69
CA ARG A 66 5.80 1.48 0.19
C ARG A 66 6.99 1.69 -0.73
N LEU A 67 6.72 2.17 -1.93
CA LEU A 67 7.73 2.54 -2.90
C LEU A 67 7.53 4.00 -3.27
N GLU A 68 8.59 4.79 -3.11
CA GLU A 68 8.58 6.20 -3.48
C GLU A 68 9.65 6.49 -4.52
N TYR A 69 9.28 7.27 -5.53
CA TYR A 69 10.16 7.61 -6.62
C TYR A 69 9.78 8.96 -7.22
N ASN A 70 10.73 9.59 -7.89
CA ASN A 70 10.45 10.82 -8.63
C ASN A 70 9.64 10.48 -9.89
N GLU A 71 8.67 11.33 -10.22
CA GLU A 71 7.82 11.16 -11.40
C GLU A 71 8.58 11.04 -12.72
N LYS A 72 9.77 11.66 -12.82
CA LYS A 72 10.65 11.54 -14.00
C LYS A 72 11.11 10.09 -14.25
N HIS A 73 11.04 9.23 -13.24
CA HIS A 73 11.39 7.82 -13.32
C HIS A 73 10.17 6.89 -13.38
N ALA A 74 8.95 7.42 -13.53
CA ALA A 74 7.73 6.62 -13.46
C ALA A 74 7.75 5.41 -14.42
N ALA A 75 8.19 5.60 -15.66
CA ALA A 75 8.30 4.53 -16.65
C ALA A 75 9.29 3.42 -16.22
N ALA A 76 10.40 3.78 -15.58
CA ALA A 76 11.38 2.81 -15.09
C ALA A 76 10.87 2.02 -13.86
N PHE A 77 10.04 2.65 -13.02
CA PHE A 77 9.49 2.03 -11.82
C PHE A 77 8.21 1.23 -12.07
N GLU A 78 7.52 1.47 -13.18
CA GLU A 78 6.31 0.73 -13.56
C GLU A 78 6.49 -0.80 -13.55
N PRO A 79 7.53 -1.41 -14.16
CA PRO A 79 7.76 -2.85 -14.05
C PRO A 79 8.08 -3.31 -12.62
N VAL A 80 8.74 -2.49 -11.81
CA VAL A 80 9.05 -2.80 -10.40
C VAL A 80 7.77 -2.89 -9.58
N VAL A 81 6.89 -1.88 -9.70
CA VAL A 81 5.58 -1.87 -9.02
C VAL A 81 4.76 -3.09 -9.43
N ARG A 82 4.69 -3.39 -10.74
CA ARG A 82 4.00 -4.59 -11.23
C ARG A 82 4.52 -5.88 -10.61
N ASN A 83 5.84 -6.04 -10.54
CA ASN A 83 6.44 -7.24 -9.97
C ASN A 83 6.16 -7.36 -8.46
N LEU A 84 6.22 -6.26 -7.72
CA LEU A 84 5.89 -6.23 -6.30
C LEU A 84 4.42 -6.55 -6.03
N VAL A 85 3.49 -6.02 -6.82
CA VAL A 85 2.06 -6.34 -6.71
C VAL A 85 1.81 -7.82 -7.02
N LYS A 86 2.51 -8.39 -8.01
CA LYS A 86 2.39 -9.79 -8.39
C LYS A 86 2.92 -10.75 -7.31
N THR A 87 4.02 -10.39 -6.65
CA THR A 87 4.71 -11.25 -5.69
C THR A 87 4.20 -11.08 -4.26
N LEU A 88 3.65 -9.92 -3.90
CA LEU A 88 3.00 -9.70 -2.61
C LEU A 88 1.49 -9.97 -2.71
N SER A 89 1.13 -11.25 -2.62
CA SER A 89 -0.23 -11.76 -2.51
C SER A 89 -0.53 -12.26 -1.10
N ALA A 90 -1.79 -12.20 -0.68
CA ALA A 90 -2.23 -12.77 0.59
C ALA A 90 -1.77 -14.24 0.69
N ALA A 91 -1.24 -14.61 1.85
CA ALA A 91 -0.99 -16.01 2.17
C ALA A 91 -2.33 -16.65 2.57
N GLU A 92 -2.52 -17.92 2.20
CA GLU A 92 -3.55 -18.74 2.82
C GLU A 92 -3.09 -19.08 4.24
N CYS A 93 -3.96 -18.83 5.22
CA CYS A 93 -3.71 -19.22 6.60
C CYS A 93 -4.40 -20.55 6.84
N GLU A 94 -3.61 -21.58 7.18
CA GLU A 94 -4.10 -22.91 7.59
C GLU A 94 -4.59 -22.92 9.04
#